data_AF-A0A8S3QT38-F1
#
_entry.id   AF-A0A8S3QT38-F1
#
_cell.length_a   1.000
_cell.length_b   1.000
_cell.length_c   1.000
_cell.angle_alpha   90.00
_cell.angle_beta   90.00
_cell.angle_gamma   90.00
#
_symmetry.space_group_name_H-M   'P 1'
#
loop_
_entity.id
_entity.type
_entity.pdbx_description
1 polymer ?
#
loop_
_entity_poly.entity_id
_entity_poly.type
_entity_poly.pdbx_seq_one_letter_code
_entity_poly.pdbx_strand_id
1 'polypeptide(L)'
;MANFIKKMMPGKHHTDMSLGLNHLRKLFAEFRHPNRRASQDEQEEKLYTMIPLFCKTFGEVPSSEMMEKFGDILQFSSHLSKLMVTEIRRRASNQSTEAASCAIVRFLEINSSEEASNGWMLLQALTLLSSGGQALIDNMTGASLPSTLVKCLYLFFDLPEILDGDAVEPGCNFTHTERRILLQKVFVQVLVRLCNYSSPAEELAKKDDLSLLFSAITSWCPPHNVVWRKSAGEVLVTLSRHGLIPNVVKYIHDKGCVRHCIENMQRIQELSPIEQVEMFVTVFCFLKDSSEVSQILMEDFKSCQGYNYLCEFLLRLELDTSMESTQALRNLLLLVGSLTTCGFVEIKPTQASSGSLYQMPGFSLPQPAGKGVSVRNIQAFQVLQSVFLKGSTSCLCNTILEVINSIYHQDNANYFILEPQHTMSQFVEKIYLKPQDVQEKFFELLEFIVYDLNFVPCKELISISLLIKSDHSTQCNILCMKSLLKILQTHTIYKDVFRDVGMLEVMITCLHRYAALLKTPDNDTGKCLLQITF
;
A
#
# COMPACT_ATOMS: atom_id res chain seq x y z
N MET A 1 20.16 -14.38 -4.03
CA MET A 1 20.95 -13.90 -5.19
C MET A 1 22.41 -14.32 -5.08
N ALA A 2 23.14 -13.99 -3.99
CA ALA A 2 24.57 -14.31 -3.82
C ALA A 2 24.93 -15.82 -3.79
N ASN A 3 24.08 -16.71 -3.24
CA ASN A 3 24.38 -18.15 -3.18
C ASN A 3 23.88 -18.98 -4.38
N PHE A 4 22.98 -18.43 -5.21
CA PHE A 4 22.44 -19.12 -6.39
C PHE A 4 23.22 -18.74 -7.67
N ILE A 5 23.68 -17.48 -7.76
CA ILE A 5 24.60 -17.01 -8.80
C ILE A 5 26.02 -17.58 -8.58
N LYS A 6 26.45 -17.78 -7.33
CA LYS A 6 27.75 -18.42 -7.01
C LYS A 6 27.89 -19.87 -7.49
N LYS A 7 26.78 -20.57 -7.73
CA LYS A 7 26.82 -22.02 -8.03
C LYS A 7 27.12 -22.32 -9.50
N MET A 8 27.19 -21.32 -10.39
CA MET A 8 27.27 -21.51 -11.84
C MET A 8 28.39 -20.77 -12.58
N MET A 9 29.31 -20.08 -11.89
CA MET A 9 30.46 -19.43 -12.56
C MET A 9 31.79 -19.91 -11.95
N PRO A 10 32.57 -20.76 -12.63
CA PRO A 10 33.97 -20.93 -12.27
C PRO A 10 34.68 -19.60 -12.55
N GLY A 11 35.40 -19.07 -11.55
CA GLY A 11 36.13 -17.81 -11.68
C GLY A 11 37.04 -17.83 -12.91
N LYS A 12 36.83 -16.88 -13.83
CA LYS A 12 37.67 -16.70 -15.01
C LYS A 12 38.59 -15.49 -14.87
N HIS A 13 39.78 -15.64 -15.43
CA HIS A 13 40.91 -14.74 -15.31
C HIS A 13 40.65 -13.35 -15.96
N HIS A 14 41.15 -12.28 -15.33
CA HIS A 14 41.08 -10.88 -15.76
C HIS A 14 41.46 -10.63 -17.25
N THR A 15 42.28 -11.50 -17.85
CA THR A 15 42.72 -11.43 -19.24
C THR A 15 41.60 -11.73 -20.25
N ASP A 16 40.66 -12.63 -19.94
CA ASP A 16 39.54 -12.98 -20.84
C ASP A 16 38.53 -11.83 -20.97
N MET A 17 38.34 -11.04 -19.91
CA MET A 17 37.39 -9.93 -19.88
C MET A 17 37.87 -8.73 -20.73
N SER A 18 39.17 -8.46 -20.73
CA SER A 18 39.77 -7.41 -21.57
C SER A 18 39.69 -7.74 -23.06
N LEU A 19 39.93 -9.00 -23.43
CA LEU A 19 39.78 -9.48 -24.81
C LEU A 19 38.32 -9.41 -25.28
N GLY A 20 37.38 -9.84 -24.43
CA GLY A 20 35.94 -9.74 -24.73
C GLY A 20 35.48 -8.30 -24.97
N LEU A 21 35.93 -7.36 -24.14
CA LEU A 21 35.62 -5.94 -24.30
C LEU A 21 36.17 -5.34 -25.60
N ASN A 22 37.42 -5.65 -25.96
CA ASN A 22 38.01 -5.17 -27.21
C ASN A 22 37.30 -5.75 -28.44
N HIS A 23 36.88 -7.01 -28.38
CA HIS A 23 36.10 -7.62 -29.44
C HIS A 23 34.72 -6.94 -29.57
N LEU A 24 34.03 -6.68 -28.47
CA LEU A 24 32.76 -5.97 -28.46
C LEU A 24 32.88 -4.57 -29.06
N ARG A 25 33.91 -3.81 -28.67
CA ARG A 25 34.17 -2.47 -29.23
C ARG A 25 34.39 -2.51 -30.74
N LYS A 26 35.14 -3.50 -31.24
CA LYS A 26 35.36 -3.70 -32.67
C LYS A 26 34.07 -4.00 -33.41
N LEU A 27 33.29 -4.98 -32.94
CA LEU A 27 32.00 -5.34 -33.54
C LEU A 27 31.03 -4.15 -33.54
N PHE A 28 30.97 -3.39 -32.45
CA PHE A 28 30.08 -2.24 -32.37
C PHE A 28 30.53 -1.09 -33.28
N ALA A 29 31.84 -0.86 -33.43
CA ALA A 29 32.35 0.12 -34.39
C ALA A 29 31.99 -0.25 -35.84
N GLU A 30 32.11 -1.53 -36.22
CA GLU A 30 31.69 -2.06 -37.52
C GLU A 30 30.16 -2.00 -37.72
N PHE A 31 29.39 -2.18 -36.65
CA PHE A 31 27.94 -2.01 -36.66
C PHE A 31 27.54 -0.55 -36.95
N ARG A 32 28.21 0.43 -36.32
CA ARG A 32 27.94 1.87 -36.53
C ARG A 32 28.37 2.38 -37.90
N HIS A 33 29.46 1.84 -38.44
CA HIS A 33 30.03 2.23 -39.73
C HIS A 33 30.05 1.03 -40.68
N PRO A 34 28.88 0.58 -41.17
CA PRO A 34 28.82 -0.60 -42.01
C PRO A 34 29.45 -0.31 -43.39
N ASN A 35 30.30 -1.21 -43.85
CA ASN A 35 30.99 -1.10 -45.15
C ASN A 35 30.03 -1.10 -46.37
N ARG A 36 28.78 -1.53 -46.17
CA ARG A 36 27.69 -1.51 -47.16
C ARG A 36 26.37 -1.13 -46.48
N ARG A 37 25.38 -0.65 -47.24
CA ARG A 37 24.02 -0.49 -46.71
C ARG A 37 23.50 -1.87 -46.27
N ALA A 38 23.43 -2.09 -44.96
CA ALA A 38 22.88 -3.30 -44.37
C ALA A 38 21.35 -3.20 -44.34
N SER A 39 20.67 -4.33 -44.55
CA SER A 39 19.22 -4.41 -44.31
C SER A 39 18.92 -4.29 -42.81
N GLN A 40 17.64 -4.06 -42.46
CA GLN A 40 17.23 -4.05 -41.05
C GLN A 40 17.53 -5.40 -40.38
N ASP A 41 17.21 -6.52 -41.04
CA ASP A 41 17.46 -7.86 -40.51
C ASP A 41 18.97 -8.11 -40.28
N GLU A 42 19.84 -7.69 -41.22
CA GLU A 42 21.29 -7.80 -41.03
C GLU A 42 21.80 -6.96 -39.85
N GLN A 43 21.18 -5.81 -39.56
CA GLN A 43 21.52 -5.01 -38.40
C GLN A 43 21.07 -5.67 -37.09
N GLU A 44 19.87 -6.25 -37.07
CA GLU A 44 19.33 -6.98 -35.91
C GLU A 44 20.17 -8.23 -35.60
N GLU A 45 20.55 -9.01 -36.61
CA GLU A 45 21.44 -10.17 -36.44
C GLU A 45 22.79 -9.79 -35.84
N LYS A 46 23.41 -8.69 -36.31
CA LYS A 46 24.65 -8.18 -35.72
C LYS A 46 24.47 -7.82 -34.24
N LEU A 47 23.37 -7.18 -33.86
CA LEU A 47 23.06 -6.91 -32.45
C LEU A 47 22.95 -8.21 -31.66
N TYR A 48 22.22 -9.21 -32.16
CA TYR A 48 22.09 -10.52 -31.49
C TYR A 48 23.44 -11.20 -31.25
N THR A 49 24.38 -11.12 -32.19
CA THR A 49 25.73 -11.68 -32.00
C THR A 49 26.55 -10.94 -30.94
N MET A 50 26.32 -9.64 -30.74
CA MET A 50 27.05 -8.83 -29.76
C MET A 50 26.50 -8.96 -28.33
N ILE A 51 25.22 -9.30 -28.15
CA ILE A 51 24.56 -9.35 -26.85
C ILE A 51 25.21 -10.37 -25.89
N PRO A 52 25.46 -11.64 -26.26
CA PRO A 52 26.11 -12.60 -25.37
C PRO A 52 27.49 -12.15 -24.91
N LEU A 53 28.26 -11.55 -25.84
CA LEU A 53 29.57 -10.99 -25.54
C LEU A 53 29.48 -9.83 -24.54
N PHE A 54 28.49 -8.95 -24.69
CA PHE A 54 28.23 -7.88 -23.74
C PHE A 54 27.85 -8.44 -22.36
N CYS A 55 26.89 -9.36 -22.28
CA CYS A 55 26.47 -9.97 -21.02
C CYS A 55 27.64 -10.64 -20.29
N LYS A 56 28.48 -11.39 -21.01
CA LYS A 56 29.67 -12.03 -20.44
C LYS A 56 30.72 -11.02 -19.97
N THR A 57 30.92 -9.93 -20.71
CA THR A 57 31.92 -8.91 -20.39
C THR A 57 31.51 -8.04 -19.21
N PHE A 58 30.21 -7.74 -19.07
CA PHE A 58 29.68 -6.81 -18.08
C PHE A 58 28.91 -7.46 -16.94
N GLY A 59 28.71 -8.78 -16.95
CA GLY A 59 27.97 -9.51 -15.92
C GLY A 59 28.56 -9.41 -14.51
N GLU A 60 29.88 -9.26 -14.40
CA GLU A 60 30.59 -9.09 -13.12
C GLU A 60 31.13 -7.66 -12.91
N VAL A 61 30.94 -6.77 -13.88
CA VAL A 61 31.46 -5.39 -13.81
C VAL A 61 30.48 -4.51 -13.05
N PRO A 62 30.93 -3.76 -12.03
CA PRO A 62 30.08 -2.79 -11.34
C PRO A 62 29.44 -1.81 -12.32
N SER A 63 28.15 -1.50 -12.15
CA SER A 63 27.42 -0.66 -13.10
C SER A 63 27.98 0.76 -13.24
N SER A 64 28.64 1.27 -12.19
CA SER A 64 29.36 2.55 -12.19
C SER A 64 30.54 2.60 -13.17
N GLU A 65 31.17 1.47 -13.48
CA GLU A 65 32.35 1.40 -14.36
C GLU A 65 31.98 1.16 -15.83
N MET A 66 30.70 0.89 -16.13
CA MET A 66 30.28 0.50 -17.48
C MET A 66 30.56 1.58 -18.53
N MET A 67 30.33 2.84 -18.19
CA MET A 67 30.54 3.98 -19.10
C MET A 67 32.03 4.26 -19.33
N GLU A 68 32.87 4.10 -18.31
CA GLU A 68 34.32 4.22 -18.44
C GLU A 68 34.89 3.10 -19.33
N LYS A 69 34.44 1.86 -19.10
CA LYS A 69 34.91 0.69 -19.85
C LYS A 69 34.35 0.64 -21.26
N PHE A 70 33.18 1.17 -21.55
CA PHE A 70 32.63 1.20 -22.90
C PHE A 70 32.04 2.57 -23.22
N GLY A 71 32.87 3.45 -23.80
CA GLY A 71 32.46 4.82 -24.12
C GLY A 71 31.25 4.94 -25.05
N ASP A 72 30.97 3.90 -25.83
CA ASP A 72 29.80 3.84 -26.73
C ASP A 72 28.55 3.22 -26.09
N ILE A 73 28.56 2.93 -24.78
CA ILE A 73 27.49 2.20 -24.10
C ILE A 73 26.12 2.87 -24.22
N LEU A 74 26.05 4.20 -24.26
CA LEU A 74 24.79 4.93 -24.42
C LEU A 74 24.14 4.63 -25.79
N GLN A 75 24.94 4.63 -26.85
CA GLN A 75 24.47 4.28 -28.19
C GLN A 75 24.10 2.80 -28.26
N PHE A 76 24.92 1.92 -27.69
CA PHE A 76 24.64 0.49 -27.62
C PHE A 76 23.30 0.23 -26.90
N SER A 77 23.08 0.87 -25.75
CA SER A 77 21.83 0.79 -24.98
C SER A 77 20.62 1.26 -25.78
N SER A 78 20.74 2.36 -26.54
CA SER A 78 19.67 2.84 -27.42
C SER A 78 19.29 1.80 -28.48
N HIS A 79 20.27 1.14 -29.10
CA HIS A 79 20.02 0.11 -30.12
C HIS A 79 19.38 -1.14 -29.53
N LEU A 80 19.86 -1.63 -28.38
CA LEU A 80 19.25 -2.77 -27.70
C LEU A 80 17.82 -2.48 -27.23
N SER A 81 17.57 -1.26 -26.73
CA SER A 81 16.22 -0.84 -26.33
C SER A 81 15.26 -0.79 -27.52
N LYS A 82 15.71 -0.23 -28.66
CA LYS A 82 14.93 -0.21 -29.90
C LYS A 82 14.68 -1.61 -30.45
N LEU A 83 15.67 -2.50 -30.38
CA LEU A 83 15.53 -3.90 -30.79
C LEU A 83 14.43 -4.56 -29.95
N MET A 84 14.48 -4.45 -28.62
CA MET A 84 13.46 -5.02 -27.73
C MET A 84 12.06 -4.47 -28.04
N VAL A 85 11.93 -3.15 -28.23
CA VAL A 85 10.65 -2.52 -28.59
C VAL A 85 10.12 -3.03 -29.93
N THR A 86 11.00 -3.19 -30.92
CA THR A 86 10.63 -3.69 -32.26
C THR A 86 10.19 -5.14 -32.20
N GLU A 87 10.93 -5.98 -31.47
CA GLU A 87 10.64 -7.41 -31.30
C GLU A 87 9.31 -7.67 -30.57
N ILE A 88 9.02 -6.89 -29.54
CA ILE A 88 7.74 -6.96 -28.83
C ILE A 88 6.60 -6.51 -29.76
N ARG A 89 6.74 -5.37 -30.43
CA ARG A 89 5.69 -4.84 -31.34
C ARG A 89 5.40 -5.79 -32.49
N ARG A 90 6.45 -6.40 -33.07
CA ARG A 90 6.32 -7.40 -34.12
C ARG A 90 5.45 -8.57 -33.67
N ARG A 91 5.65 -9.05 -32.44
CA ARG A 91 4.88 -10.16 -31.86
C ARG A 91 3.48 -9.78 -31.40
N ALA A 92 3.27 -8.54 -30.99
CA ALA A 92 1.95 -8.06 -30.60
C ALA A 92 1.05 -7.73 -31.80
N SER A 93 1.63 -7.47 -32.99
CA SER A 93 0.87 -6.99 -34.14
C SER A 93 -0.10 -8.03 -34.71
N ASN A 94 -1.33 -7.60 -35.02
CA ASN A 94 -2.38 -8.36 -35.70
C ASN A 94 -2.76 -9.70 -35.03
N GLN A 95 -2.72 -9.76 -33.70
CA GLN A 95 -3.04 -10.94 -32.90
C GLN A 95 -4.08 -10.62 -31.83
N SER A 96 -4.76 -11.65 -31.32
CA SER A 96 -5.52 -11.53 -30.06
C SER A 96 -4.57 -11.23 -28.90
N THR A 97 -5.10 -10.70 -27.79
CA THR A 97 -4.27 -10.36 -26.62
C THR A 97 -3.58 -11.60 -26.03
N GLU A 98 -4.26 -12.75 -25.98
CA GLU A 98 -3.69 -14.05 -25.57
C GLU A 98 -2.58 -14.53 -26.52
N ALA A 99 -2.78 -14.45 -27.84
CA ALA A 99 -1.76 -14.88 -28.80
C ALA A 99 -0.52 -13.97 -28.75
N ALA A 100 -0.75 -12.66 -28.63
CA ALA A 100 0.32 -11.68 -28.44
C ALA A 100 1.10 -11.92 -27.14
N SER A 101 0.42 -12.15 -26.02
CA SER A 101 1.06 -12.42 -24.73
C SER A 101 1.90 -13.69 -24.77
N CYS A 102 1.37 -14.78 -25.36
CA CYS A 102 2.09 -16.03 -25.58
C CYS A 102 3.32 -15.84 -26.47
N ALA A 103 3.19 -15.12 -27.58
CA ALA A 103 4.31 -14.90 -28.51
C ALA A 103 5.45 -14.12 -27.83
N ILE A 104 5.11 -13.07 -27.08
CA ILE A 104 6.08 -12.25 -26.34
C ILE A 104 6.79 -13.11 -25.27
N VAL A 105 6.03 -13.85 -24.46
CA VAL A 105 6.60 -14.70 -23.41
C VAL A 105 7.52 -15.77 -24.00
N ARG A 106 7.12 -16.47 -25.06
CA ARG A 106 7.96 -17.47 -25.73
C ARG A 106 9.28 -16.92 -26.23
N PHE A 107 9.32 -15.64 -26.60
CA PHE A 107 10.57 -14.99 -27.02
C PHE A 107 11.46 -14.59 -25.84
N LEU A 108 10.85 -14.09 -24.76
CA LEU A 108 11.58 -13.60 -23.60
C LEU A 108 11.99 -14.72 -22.64
N GLU A 109 11.29 -15.84 -22.61
CA GLU A 109 11.67 -16.99 -21.80
C GLU A 109 13.00 -17.60 -22.26
N ILE A 110 13.78 -18.05 -21.29
CA ILE A 110 15.00 -18.82 -21.54
C ILE A 110 14.63 -20.17 -22.19
N ASN A 111 15.22 -20.48 -23.35
CA ASN A 111 15.16 -21.81 -23.98
C ASN A 111 16.36 -22.66 -23.56
N SER A 112 16.55 -23.83 -24.18
CA SER A 112 17.56 -24.87 -23.91
C SER A 112 18.84 -24.38 -23.22
N SER A 113 19.53 -23.40 -23.82
CA SER A 113 20.65 -22.70 -23.18
C SER A 113 20.45 -21.17 -23.16
N GLU A 114 21.06 -20.50 -22.17
CA GLU A 114 21.04 -19.04 -22.04
C GLU A 114 21.52 -18.36 -23.33
N GLU A 115 22.67 -18.76 -23.85
CA GLU A 115 23.33 -18.12 -25.00
C GLU A 115 22.58 -18.30 -26.34
N ALA A 116 21.72 -19.33 -26.46
CA ALA A 116 20.92 -19.57 -27.67
C ALA A 116 19.59 -18.78 -27.69
N SER A 117 19.23 -18.15 -26.56
CA SER A 117 17.93 -17.53 -26.36
C SER A 117 18.00 -16.03 -26.64
N ASN A 118 17.83 -15.64 -27.90
CA ASN A 118 17.96 -14.24 -28.35
C ASN A 118 17.17 -13.23 -27.49
N GLY A 119 15.90 -13.50 -27.19
CA GLY A 119 15.07 -12.59 -26.39
C GLY A 119 15.43 -12.57 -24.90
N TRP A 120 15.73 -13.73 -24.31
CA TRP A 120 16.25 -13.81 -22.94
C TRP A 120 17.57 -13.05 -22.78
N MET A 121 18.52 -13.25 -23.71
CA MET A 121 19.81 -12.57 -23.67
C MET A 121 19.66 -11.05 -23.85
N LEU A 122 18.74 -10.61 -24.71
CA LEU A 122 18.41 -9.20 -24.85
C LEU A 122 17.84 -8.63 -23.54
N LEU A 123 16.94 -9.36 -22.88
CA LEU A 123 16.40 -8.97 -21.57
C LEU A 123 17.49 -8.90 -20.49
N GLN A 124 18.44 -9.85 -20.49
CA GLN A 124 19.60 -9.83 -19.59
C GLN A 124 20.51 -8.63 -19.84
N ALA A 125 20.80 -8.30 -21.10
CA ALA A 125 21.58 -7.10 -21.43
C ALA A 125 20.88 -5.81 -20.96
N LEU A 126 19.56 -5.69 -21.16
CA LEU A 126 18.78 -4.56 -20.65
C LEU A 126 18.74 -4.53 -19.12
N THR A 127 18.79 -5.69 -18.47
CA THR A 127 18.91 -5.80 -17.01
C THR A 127 20.24 -5.21 -16.53
N LEU A 128 21.36 -5.53 -17.19
CA LEU A 128 22.65 -4.92 -16.89
C LEU A 128 22.63 -3.41 -17.15
N LEU A 129 22.11 -2.97 -18.30
CA LEU A 129 22.07 -1.55 -18.65
C LEU A 129 21.19 -0.71 -17.72
N SER A 130 20.03 -1.25 -17.29
CA SER A 130 19.14 -0.58 -16.34
C SER A 130 19.71 -0.48 -14.92
N SER A 131 20.80 -1.20 -14.61
CA SER A 131 21.55 -1.00 -13.36
C SER A 131 22.50 0.21 -13.39
N GLY A 132 22.64 0.85 -14.56
CA GLY A 132 23.44 2.06 -14.75
C GLY A 132 22.75 3.33 -14.23
N GLY A 133 23.41 4.47 -14.47
CA GLY A 133 22.92 5.79 -14.04
C GLY A 133 21.88 6.42 -14.99
N GLN A 134 21.39 7.61 -14.62
CA GLN A 134 20.37 8.40 -15.31
C GLN A 134 20.53 8.44 -16.84
N ALA A 135 21.74 8.65 -17.37
CA ALA A 135 21.99 8.76 -18.81
C ALA A 135 21.64 7.48 -19.59
N LEU A 136 21.82 6.30 -18.99
CA LEU A 136 21.40 5.03 -19.62
C LEU A 136 19.88 4.88 -19.58
N ILE A 137 19.27 5.24 -18.47
CA ILE A 137 17.81 5.20 -18.29
C ILE A 137 17.13 6.15 -19.28
N ASP A 138 17.62 7.36 -19.45
CA ASP A 138 17.08 8.33 -20.43
C ASP A 138 17.18 7.82 -21.87
N ASN A 139 18.24 7.09 -22.22
CA ASN A 139 18.36 6.44 -23.53
C ASN A 139 17.34 5.31 -23.72
N MET A 140 17.13 4.48 -22.69
CA MET A 140 16.14 3.41 -22.69
C MET A 140 14.71 3.98 -22.78
N THR A 141 14.43 5.04 -22.02
CA THR A 141 13.18 5.81 -22.03
C THR A 141 12.92 6.45 -23.39
N GLY A 142 13.93 7.10 -23.98
CA GLY A 142 13.85 7.70 -25.31
C GLY A 142 13.53 6.67 -26.41
N ALA A 143 13.90 5.41 -26.22
CA ALA A 143 13.54 4.31 -27.11
C ALA A 143 12.10 3.77 -26.91
N SER A 144 11.31 4.30 -25.98
CA SER A 144 9.97 3.79 -25.60
C SER A 144 9.97 2.46 -24.85
N LEU A 145 11.07 2.11 -24.19
CA LEU A 145 11.17 0.84 -23.49
C LEU A 145 10.18 0.75 -22.31
N PRO A 146 10.04 1.75 -21.41
CA PRO A 146 9.13 1.65 -20.26
C PRO A 146 7.67 1.42 -20.70
N SER A 147 7.13 2.29 -21.56
CA SER A 147 5.80 2.12 -22.18
C SER A 147 5.57 0.74 -22.80
N THR A 148 6.58 0.21 -23.52
CA THR A 148 6.44 -1.09 -24.18
C THR A 148 6.39 -2.23 -23.16
N LEU A 149 7.22 -2.18 -22.12
CA LEU A 149 7.23 -3.19 -21.06
C LEU A 149 5.97 -3.11 -20.18
N VAL A 150 5.43 -1.91 -19.89
CA VAL A 150 4.16 -1.76 -19.17
C VAL A 150 2.99 -2.35 -19.96
N LYS A 151 2.95 -2.14 -21.29
CA LYS A 151 1.96 -2.79 -22.16
C LYS A 151 2.08 -4.31 -22.14
N CYS A 152 3.29 -4.85 -22.19
CA CYS A 152 3.51 -6.30 -22.03
C CYS A 152 3.02 -6.81 -20.68
N LEU A 153 3.33 -6.10 -19.59
CA LEU A 153 2.88 -6.49 -18.25
C LEU A 153 1.36 -6.58 -18.17
N TYR A 154 0.65 -5.64 -18.80
CA TYR A 154 -0.81 -5.68 -18.89
C TYR A 154 -1.30 -6.86 -19.75
N LEU A 155 -0.68 -7.11 -20.90
CA LEU A 155 -1.02 -8.26 -21.77
C LEU A 155 -0.79 -9.62 -21.09
N PHE A 156 0.15 -9.72 -20.15
CA PHE A 156 0.43 -10.97 -19.44
C PHE A 156 -0.71 -11.44 -18.53
N PHE A 157 -1.75 -10.63 -18.34
CA PHE A 157 -2.97 -11.04 -17.65
C PHE A 157 -3.80 -12.03 -18.49
N ASP A 158 -3.61 -12.05 -19.80
CA ASP A 158 -4.25 -12.96 -20.75
C ASP A 158 -3.38 -14.20 -21.05
N LEU A 159 -2.34 -14.49 -20.24
CA LEU A 159 -1.56 -15.71 -20.43
C LEU A 159 -2.38 -16.94 -20.01
N PRO A 160 -2.33 -18.04 -20.79
CA PRO A 160 -2.93 -19.30 -20.39
C PRO A 160 -2.15 -19.94 -19.24
N GLU A 161 -2.80 -20.89 -18.56
CA GLU A 161 -2.16 -21.72 -17.55
C GLU A 161 -0.99 -22.51 -18.15
N ILE A 162 0.07 -22.72 -17.36
CA ILE A 162 1.23 -23.49 -17.79
C ILE A 162 0.85 -24.98 -17.76
N LEU A 163 0.76 -25.58 -18.93
CA LEU A 163 0.60 -27.03 -19.07
C LEU A 163 1.91 -27.74 -18.72
N ASP A 164 1.83 -28.88 -18.05
CA ASP A 164 2.98 -29.71 -17.66
C ASP A 164 4.10 -28.91 -16.96
N GLY A 165 3.74 -28.11 -15.95
CA GLY A 165 4.63 -27.14 -15.30
C GLY A 165 5.96 -27.71 -14.75
N ASP A 166 5.99 -29.01 -14.40
CA ASP A 166 7.18 -29.71 -13.90
C ASP A 166 8.00 -30.40 -15.00
N ALA A 167 7.52 -30.39 -16.25
CA ALA A 167 8.25 -30.97 -17.36
C ALA A 167 9.49 -30.14 -17.70
N VAL A 168 10.56 -30.86 -18.06
CA VAL A 168 11.82 -30.30 -18.55
C VAL A 168 11.99 -30.74 -20.00
N GLU A 169 12.00 -29.78 -20.92
CA GLU A 169 12.23 -30.06 -22.33
C GLU A 169 13.66 -30.60 -22.55
N PRO A 170 13.87 -31.51 -23.51
CA PRO A 170 15.20 -32.03 -23.83
C PRO A 170 16.20 -30.90 -24.11
N GLY A 171 17.27 -30.84 -23.31
CA GLY A 171 18.31 -29.82 -23.42
C GLY A 171 18.03 -28.52 -22.65
N CYS A 172 16.95 -28.43 -21.88
CA CYS A 172 16.72 -27.35 -20.90
C CYS A 172 17.19 -27.75 -19.50
N ASN A 173 17.64 -26.76 -18.72
CA ASN A 173 18.02 -26.96 -17.32
C ASN A 173 16.88 -26.61 -16.33
N PHE A 174 15.74 -26.13 -16.83
CA PHE A 174 14.67 -25.55 -16.03
C PHE A 174 13.32 -26.12 -16.46
N THR A 175 12.40 -26.28 -15.50
CA THR A 175 11.00 -26.64 -15.79
C THR A 175 10.26 -25.46 -16.45
N HIS A 176 9.11 -25.71 -17.09
CA HIS A 176 8.27 -24.64 -17.64
C HIS A 176 7.88 -23.60 -16.57
N THR A 177 7.61 -24.04 -15.34
CA THR A 177 7.30 -23.16 -14.20
C THR A 177 8.51 -22.31 -13.80
N GLU A 178 9.69 -22.92 -13.69
CA GLU A 178 10.92 -22.20 -13.33
C GLU A 178 11.28 -21.14 -14.38
N ARG A 179 11.12 -21.47 -15.68
CA ARG A 179 11.32 -20.54 -16.80
C ARG A 179 10.42 -19.31 -16.68
N ARG A 180 9.12 -19.52 -16.39
CA ARG A 180 8.18 -18.41 -16.17
C ARG A 180 8.55 -17.55 -14.97
N ILE A 181 8.93 -18.16 -13.85
CA ILE A 181 9.34 -17.45 -12.64
C ILE A 181 10.61 -16.62 -12.89
N LEU A 182 11.58 -17.16 -13.63
CA LEU A 182 12.80 -16.45 -14.01
C LEU A 182 12.49 -15.25 -14.91
N LEU A 183 11.64 -15.44 -15.93
CA LEU A 183 11.17 -14.34 -16.78
C LEU A 183 10.52 -13.26 -15.94
N GLN A 184 9.55 -13.61 -15.10
CA GLN A 184 8.84 -12.66 -14.26
C GLN A 184 9.80 -11.84 -13.40
N LYS A 185 10.76 -12.47 -12.71
CA LYS A 185 11.74 -11.76 -11.88
C LYS A 185 12.62 -10.78 -12.66
N VAL A 186 13.18 -11.21 -13.79
CA VAL A 186 14.08 -10.37 -14.59
C VAL A 186 13.31 -9.24 -15.27
N PHE A 187 12.13 -9.54 -15.81
CA PHE A 187 11.25 -8.57 -16.45
C PHE A 187 10.85 -7.44 -15.48
N VAL A 188 10.41 -7.81 -14.28
CA VAL A 188 10.04 -6.84 -13.24
C VAL A 188 11.25 -6.06 -12.75
N GLN A 189 12.40 -6.71 -12.60
CA GLN A 189 13.64 -6.05 -12.20
C GLN A 189 14.03 -4.92 -13.18
N VAL A 190 13.87 -5.12 -14.49
CA VAL A 190 14.10 -4.04 -15.49
C VAL A 190 13.13 -2.89 -15.27
N LEU A 191 11.83 -3.17 -15.17
CA LEU A 191 10.80 -2.13 -14.97
C LEU A 191 11.00 -1.35 -13.67
N VAL A 192 11.28 -2.02 -12.56
CA VAL A 192 11.56 -1.40 -11.26
C VAL A 192 12.81 -0.52 -11.34
N ARG A 193 13.90 -1.01 -11.95
CA ARG A 193 15.12 -0.23 -12.14
C ARG A 193 14.92 1.02 -12.99
N LEU A 194 14.12 0.93 -14.05
CA LEU A 194 13.71 2.09 -14.83
C LEU A 194 12.91 3.06 -13.95
N CYS A 195 11.86 2.58 -13.27
CA CYS A 195 10.96 3.41 -12.48
C CYS A 195 11.58 3.99 -11.19
N ASN A 196 12.83 3.65 -10.86
CA ASN A 196 13.63 4.36 -9.85
C ASN A 196 14.05 5.79 -10.26
N TYR A 197 13.66 6.23 -11.45
CA TYR A 197 13.95 7.55 -12.00
C TYR A 197 12.65 8.23 -12.46
N SER A 198 12.66 9.55 -12.58
CA SER A 198 11.48 10.31 -13.00
C SER A 198 11.18 10.23 -14.50
N SER A 199 12.21 10.03 -15.34
CA SER A 199 12.03 10.07 -16.80
C SER A 199 11.10 8.98 -17.36
N PRO A 200 11.10 7.72 -16.86
CA PRO A 200 10.09 6.73 -17.28
C PRO A 200 8.66 7.11 -16.89
N ALA A 201 8.43 7.68 -15.71
CA ALA A 201 7.10 8.10 -15.29
C ALA A 201 6.53 9.20 -16.19
N GLU A 202 7.36 10.17 -16.56
CA GLU A 202 7.00 11.19 -17.55
C GLU A 202 6.70 10.61 -18.93
N GLU A 203 7.50 9.65 -19.39
CA GLU A 203 7.32 9.01 -20.68
C GLU A 203 6.02 8.21 -20.74
N LEU A 204 5.74 7.42 -19.68
CA LEU A 204 4.49 6.68 -19.52
C LEU A 204 3.28 7.62 -19.52
N ALA A 205 3.35 8.75 -18.81
CA ALA A 205 2.29 9.75 -18.82
C ALA A 205 2.11 10.39 -20.22
N LYS A 206 3.21 10.78 -20.88
CA LYS A 206 3.18 11.38 -22.23
C LYS A 206 2.63 10.44 -23.30
N LYS A 207 2.83 9.12 -23.15
CA LYS A 207 2.34 8.09 -24.08
C LYS A 207 1.00 7.47 -23.69
N ASP A 208 0.38 7.97 -22.63
CA ASP A 208 -0.90 7.50 -22.10
C ASP A 208 -0.88 6.04 -21.59
N ASP A 209 0.30 5.53 -21.24
CA ASP A 209 0.50 4.14 -20.82
C ASP A 209 0.54 3.98 -19.30
N LEU A 210 0.73 5.07 -18.54
CA LEU A 210 0.73 5.02 -17.07
C LEU A 210 -0.61 4.55 -16.50
N SER A 211 -1.72 4.90 -17.14
CA SER A 211 -3.06 4.45 -16.74
C SER A 211 -3.20 2.92 -16.73
N LEU A 212 -2.45 2.19 -17.58
CA LEU A 212 -2.46 0.74 -17.63
C LEU A 212 -1.97 0.10 -16.32
N LEU A 213 -1.02 0.73 -15.61
CA LEU A 213 -0.59 0.23 -14.30
C LEU A 213 -1.70 0.33 -13.25
N PHE A 214 -2.48 1.41 -13.27
CA PHE A 214 -3.62 1.59 -12.36
C PHE A 214 -4.75 0.61 -12.67
N SER A 215 -5.02 0.34 -13.95
CA SER A 215 -5.92 -0.74 -14.34
C SER A 215 -5.37 -2.09 -13.87
N ALA A 216 -4.10 -2.41 -14.16
CA ALA A 216 -3.47 -3.68 -13.81
C ALA A 216 -3.60 -4.04 -12.33
N ILE A 217 -3.32 -3.10 -11.41
CA ILE A 217 -3.34 -3.38 -9.97
C ILE A 217 -4.73 -3.67 -9.40
N THR A 218 -5.80 -3.35 -10.14
CA THR A 218 -7.20 -3.55 -9.72
C THR A 218 -8.03 -4.39 -10.68
N SER A 219 -7.42 -4.90 -11.75
CA SER A 219 -8.07 -5.81 -12.68
C SER A 219 -8.20 -7.21 -12.07
N TRP A 220 -9.31 -7.87 -12.41
CA TRP A 220 -9.43 -9.30 -12.24
C TRP A 220 -8.45 -10.02 -13.16
N CYS A 221 -7.85 -11.10 -12.67
CA CYS A 221 -7.05 -12.01 -13.48
C CYS A 221 -7.19 -13.44 -12.94
N PRO A 222 -6.99 -14.48 -13.78
CA PRO A 222 -6.93 -15.85 -13.31
C PRO A 222 -5.86 -16.07 -12.21
N PRO A 223 -6.03 -17.06 -11.31
CA PRO A 223 -5.10 -17.30 -10.20
C PRO A 223 -3.63 -17.42 -10.61
N HIS A 224 -3.34 -18.08 -11.74
CA HIS A 224 -1.98 -18.24 -12.25
C HIS A 224 -1.33 -16.93 -12.73
N ASN A 225 -2.11 -15.88 -12.98
CA ASN A 225 -1.64 -14.56 -13.43
C ASN A 225 -1.58 -13.52 -12.31
N VAL A 226 -1.99 -13.85 -11.08
CA VAL A 226 -1.91 -12.95 -9.90
C VAL A 226 -0.49 -12.44 -9.69
N VAL A 227 0.52 -13.23 -10.04
CA VAL A 227 1.94 -12.85 -9.95
C VAL A 227 2.26 -11.61 -10.80
N TRP A 228 1.61 -11.44 -11.96
CA TRP A 228 1.77 -10.27 -12.82
C TRP A 228 1.05 -9.05 -12.28
N ARG A 229 -0.10 -9.22 -11.60
CA ARG A 229 -0.77 -8.15 -10.86
C ARG A 229 0.09 -7.63 -9.71
N LYS A 230 0.70 -8.54 -8.93
CA LYS A 230 1.67 -8.17 -7.87
C LYS A 230 2.88 -7.43 -8.44
N SER A 231 3.36 -7.87 -9.59
CA SER A 231 4.45 -7.23 -10.33
C SER A 231 4.10 -5.80 -10.78
N ALA A 232 2.88 -5.58 -11.27
CA ALA A 232 2.39 -4.23 -11.61
C ALA A 232 2.31 -3.32 -10.38
N GLY A 233 1.90 -3.87 -9.22
CA GLY A 233 1.91 -3.16 -7.95
C GLY A 233 3.32 -2.74 -7.52
N GLU A 234 4.31 -3.62 -7.64
CA GLU A 234 5.71 -3.31 -7.31
C GLU A 234 6.26 -2.18 -8.19
N VAL A 235 5.99 -2.22 -9.50
CA VAL A 235 6.39 -1.17 -10.43
C VAL A 235 5.71 0.16 -10.09
N LEU A 236 4.41 0.14 -9.79
CA LEU A 236 3.64 1.33 -9.47
C LEU A 236 4.09 1.98 -8.14
N VAL A 237 4.39 1.17 -7.11
CA VAL A 237 4.96 1.66 -5.83
C VAL A 237 6.38 2.19 -6.00
N THR A 238 7.16 1.63 -6.92
CA THR A 238 8.48 2.19 -7.23
C THR A 238 8.35 3.55 -7.90
N LEU A 239 7.43 3.64 -8.88
CA LEU A 239 7.12 4.89 -9.57
C LEU A 239 6.56 5.95 -8.61
N SER A 240 5.78 5.59 -7.60
CA SER A 240 5.27 6.58 -6.63
C SER A 240 6.38 7.26 -5.83
N ARG A 241 7.44 6.53 -5.50
CA ARG A 241 8.57 7.06 -4.71
C ARG A 241 9.52 7.96 -5.50
N HIS A 242 9.68 7.68 -6.80
CA HIS A 242 10.75 8.30 -7.60
C HIS A 242 10.25 9.07 -8.82
N GLY A 243 9.03 8.78 -9.28
CA GLY A 243 8.46 9.28 -10.52
C GLY A 243 7.39 10.36 -10.38
N LEU A 244 6.96 10.68 -9.15
CA LEU A 244 5.91 11.68 -8.93
C LEU A 244 6.45 13.10 -9.04
N ILE A 245 6.24 13.68 -10.21
CA ILE A 245 6.42 15.11 -10.48
C ILE A 245 5.07 15.76 -10.83
N PRO A 246 4.94 17.10 -10.80
CA PRO A 246 3.65 17.78 -11.02
C PRO A 246 2.92 17.37 -12.30
N ASN A 247 3.65 17.17 -13.41
CA ASN A 247 3.05 16.74 -14.68
C ASN A 247 2.49 15.31 -14.63
N VAL A 248 3.15 14.41 -13.91
CA VAL A 248 2.70 13.02 -13.73
C VAL A 248 1.48 12.98 -12.82
N VAL A 249 1.50 13.73 -11.71
CA VAL A 249 0.33 13.87 -10.81
C VAL A 249 -0.87 14.44 -11.57
N LYS A 250 -0.65 15.49 -12.38
CA LYS A 250 -1.70 16.07 -13.22
C LYS A 250 -2.28 15.06 -14.21
N TYR A 251 -1.43 14.28 -14.89
CA TYR A 251 -1.90 13.22 -15.78
C TYR A 251 -2.78 12.20 -15.04
N ILE A 252 -2.35 11.74 -13.86
CA ILE A 252 -3.09 10.75 -13.05
C ILE A 252 -4.47 11.30 -12.65
N HIS A 253 -4.52 12.57 -12.23
CA HIS A 253 -5.74 13.29 -11.90
C HIS A 253 -6.67 13.41 -13.12
N ASP A 254 -6.16 13.96 -14.23
CA ASP A 254 -6.93 14.22 -15.46
C ASP A 254 -7.49 12.92 -16.06
N LYS A 255 -6.75 11.80 -15.94
CA LYS A 255 -7.20 10.47 -16.37
C LYS A 255 -8.13 9.77 -15.39
N GLY A 256 -8.28 10.30 -14.17
CA GLY A 256 -9.11 9.69 -13.13
C GLY A 256 -8.61 8.32 -12.70
N CYS A 257 -7.30 8.08 -12.69
CA CYS A 257 -6.72 6.77 -12.40
C CYS A 257 -7.14 6.23 -11.02
N VAL A 258 -7.15 7.09 -9.98
CA VAL A 258 -7.59 6.71 -8.63
C VAL A 258 -9.06 6.28 -8.64
N ARG A 259 -9.93 7.07 -9.29
CA ARG A 259 -11.36 6.73 -9.45
C ARG A 259 -11.54 5.39 -10.14
N HIS A 260 -10.79 5.14 -11.22
CA HIS A 260 -10.84 3.88 -11.96
C HIS A 260 -10.47 2.68 -11.08
N CYS A 261 -9.45 2.79 -10.23
CA CYS A 261 -9.10 1.75 -9.27
C CYS A 261 -10.27 1.42 -8.32
N ILE A 262 -10.91 2.45 -7.75
CA ILE A 262 -12.03 2.25 -6.81
C ILE A 262 -13.23 1.62 -7.51
N GLU A 263 -13.59 2.10 -8.70
CA GLU A 263 -14.68 1.54 -9.49
C GLU A 263 -14.44 0.08 -9.88
N ASN A 264 -13.22 -0.29 -10.26
CA ASN A 264 -12.87 -1.68 -10.58
C ASN A 264 -13.02 -2.59 -9.37
N MET A 265 -12.47 -2.20 -8.21
CA MET A 265 -12.58 -2.99 -6.98
C MET A 265 -14.03 -3.19 -6.53
N GLN A 266 -14.91 -2.23 -6.80
CA GLN A 266 -16.34 -2.35 -6.48
C GLN A 266 -17.12 -3.26 -7.44
N ARG A 267 -16.72 -3.34 -8.72
CA ARG A 267 -17.48 -4.05 -9.75
C ARG A 267 -17.20 -5.55 -9.80
N ILE A 268 -15.99 -5.98 -9.46
CA ILE A 268 -15.59 -7.40 -9.61
C ILE A 268 -16.15 -8.21 -8.44
N GLN A 269 -17.04 -9.17 -8.73
CA GLN A 269 -17.73 -9.96 -7.70
C GLN A 269 -16.93 -11.18 -7.25
N GLU A 270 -15.99 -11.63 -8.10
CA GLU A 270 -15.19 -12.84 -7.92
C GLU A 270 -13.95 -12.63 -7.03
N LEU A 271 -13.69 -11.41 -6.55
CA LEU A 271 -12.50 -11.13 -5.74
C LEU A 271 -12.65 -11.66 -4.31
N SER A 272 -11.65 -12.42 -3.87
CA SER A 272 -11.57 -12.80 -2.46
C SER A 272 -11.35 -11.57 -1.56
N PRO A 273 -11.76 -11.64 -0.28
CA PRO A 273 -11.45 -10.60 0.71
C PRO A 273 -9.98 -10.21 0.76
N ILE A 274 -9.08 -11.19 0.68
CA ILE A 274 -7.63 -10.96 0.73
C ILE A 274 -7.13 -10.28 -0.53
N GLU A 275 -7.64 -10.66 -1.70
CA GLU A 275 -7.28 -10.00 -2.95
C GLU A 275 -7.66 -8.52 -2.95
N GLN A 276 -8.88 -8.18 -2.49
CA GLN A 276 -9.28 -6.78 -2.34
C GLN A 276 -8.37 -6.02 -1.37
N VAL A 277 -7.98 -6.64 -0.26
CA VAL A 277 -7.01 -6.03 0.67
C VAL A 277 -5.65 -5.82 0.02
N GLU A 278 -5.13 -6.77 -0.76
CA GLU A 278 -3.86 -6.60 -1.51
C GLU A 278 -3.96 -5.44 -2.53
N MET A 279 -5.12 -5.27 -3.19
CA MET A 279 -5.37 -4.12 -4.06
C MET A 279 -5.34 -2.80 -3.28
N PHE A 280 -6.01 -2.73 -2.11
CA PHE A 280 -5.98 -1.57 -1.23
C PHE A 280 -4.57 -1.24 -0.74
N VAL A 281 -3.75 -2.24 -0.38
CA VAL A 281 -2.35 -2.03 0.02
C VAL A 281 -1.61 -1.26 -1.07
N THR A 282 -1.78 -1.68 -2.33
CA THR A 282 -1.08 -1.06 -3.47
C THR A 282 -1.55 0.38 -3.69
N VAL A 283 -2.88 0.60 -3.69
CA VAL A 283 -3.48 1.94 -3.85
C VAL A 283 -3.06 2.86 -2.69
N PHE A 284 -3.05 2.39 -1.45
CA PHE A 284 -2.69 3.20 -0.29
C PHE A 284 -1.21 3.51 -0.21
N CYS A 285 -0.33 2.57 -0.57
CA CYS A 285 1.10 2.85 -0.73
C CYS A 285 1.31 3.98 -1.75
N PHE A 286 0.61 3.92 -2.89
CA PHE A 286 0.69 4.97 -3.90
C PHE A 286 0.16 6.32 -3.37
N LEU A 287 -1.00 6.33 -2.73
CA LEU A 287 -1.60 7.54 -2.17
C LEU A 287 -0.72 8.17 -1.09
N LYS A 288 -0.12 7.36 -0.22
CA LYS A 288 0.83 7.80 0.80
C LYS A 288 1.98 8.56 0.17
N ASP A 289 2.71 7.92 -0.75
CA ASP A 289 3.86 8.54 -1.41
C ASP A 289 3.43 9.79 -2.20
N SER A 290 2.26 9.76 -2.85
CA SER A 290 1.73 10.93 -3.55
C SER A 290 1.39 12.10 -2.65
N SER A 291 0.96 11.82 -1.42
CA SER A 291 0.59 12.84 -0.44
C SER A 291 1.80 13.63 0.08
N GLU A 292 3.01 13.09 -0.06
CA GLU A 292 4.25 13.81 0.24
C GLU A 292 4.55 14.89 -0.81
N VAL A 293 4.00 14.73 -2.03
CA VAL A 293 4.22 15.63 -3.17
C VAL A 293 3.03 16.58 -3.39
N SER A 294 1.79 16.11 -3.20
CA SER A 294 0.57 16.88 -3.50
C SER A 294 -0.68 16.32 -2.81
N GLN A 295 -1.64 17.19 -2.50
CA GLN A 295 -2.95 16.81 -1.95
C GLN A 295 -3.94 16.28 -3.01
N ILE A 296 -3.66 16.48 -4.30
CA ILE A 296 -4.63 16.25 -5.40
C ILE A 296 -5.21 14.84 -5.38
N LEU A 297 -4.36 13.81 -5.32
CA LEU A 297 -4.82 12.42 -5.43
C LEU A 297 -5.56 11.93 -4.17
N MET A 298 -5.30 12.54 -3.01
CA MET A 298 -6.06 12.29 -1.78
C MET A 298 -7.47 12.88 -1.89
N GLU A 299 -7.62 14.07 -2.50
CA GLU A 299 -8.95 14.62 -2.82
C GLU A 299 -9.65 13.83 -3.93
N ASP A 300 -8.92 13.26 -4.89
CA ASP A 300 -9.52 12.35 -5.88
C ASP A 300 -10.11 11.12 -5.19
N PHE A 301 -9.36 10.47 -4.30
CA PHE A 301 -9.85 9.32 -3.52
C PHE A 301 -11.09 9.67 -2.69
N LYS A 302 -11.13 10.87 -2.10
CA LYS A 302 -12.31 11.38 -1.40
C LYS A 302 -13.49 11.61 -2.35
N SER A 303 -13.26 12.28 -3.48
CA SER A 303 -14.28 12.65 -4.45
C SER A 303 -14.95 11.43 -5.08
N CYS A 304 -14.20 10.34 -5.27
CA CYS A 304 -14.71 9.07 -5.79
C CYS A 304 -15.25 8.13 -4.70
N GLN A 305 -15.57 8.67 -3.51
CA GLN A 305 -16.20 7.92 -2.41
C GLN A 305 -15.35 6.76 -1.86
N GLY A 306 -14.01 6.83 -1.99
CA GLY A 306 -13.10 5.78 -1.53
C GLY A 306 -13.24 5.47 -0.03
N TYR A 307 -13.42 6.50 0.82
CA TYR A 307 -13.65 6.30 2.26
C TYR A 307 -14.99 5.60 2.56
N ASN A 308 -16.04 5.92 1.81
CA ASN A 308 -17.35 5.28 1.98
C ASN A 308 -17.29 3.82 1.56
N TYR A 309 -16.59 3.51 0.46
CA TYR A 309 -16.35 2.14 0.05
C TYR A 309 -15.59 1.33 1.12
N LEU A 310 -14.59 1.91 1.78
CA LEU A 310 -13.90 1.25 2.90
C LEU A 310 -14.85 0.92 4.05
N CYS A 311 -15.76 1.84 4.39
CA CYS A 311 -16.76 1.61 5.43
C CYS A 311 -17.65 0.42 5.08
N GLU A 312 -18.20 0.41 3.87
CA GLU A 312 -19.08 -0.65 3.38
C GLU A 312 -18.36 -1.99 3.28
N PHE A 313 -17.09 -1.98 2.84
CA PHE A 313 -16.31 -3.21 2.73
C PHE A 313 -15.98 -3.80 4.10
N LEU A 314 -15.54 -3.00 5.08
CA LEU A 314 -15.28 -3.46 6.45
C LEU A 314 -16.54 -4.04 7.10
N LEU A 315 -17.69 -3.40 6.93
CA LEU A 315 -18.98 -3.90 7.44
C LEU A 315 -19.43 -5.17 6.73
N ARG A 316 -19.07 -5.35 5.45
CA ARG A 316 -19.33 -6.60 4.73
C ARG A 316 -18.44 -7.74 5.24
N LEU A 317 -17.16 -7.47 5.48
CA LEU A 317 -16.21 -8.45 6.02
C LEU A 317 -16.63 -8.95 7.40
N GLU A 318 -17.24 -8.10 8.22
CA GLU A 318 -17.76 -8.48 9.53
C GLU A 318 -18.86 -9.55 9.45
N LEU A 319 -19.64 -9.58 8.37
CA LEU A 319 -20.74 -10.55 8.21
C LEU A 319 -20.22 -11.95 7.84
N ASP A 320 -18.98 -12.06 7.37
CA ASP A 320 -18.35 -13.33 7.02
C ASP A 320 -17.42 -13.81 8.15
N THR A 321 -17.77 -14.95 8.73
CA THR A 321 -17.05 -15.57 9.85
C THR A 321 -15.85 -16.41 9.41
N SER A 322 -15.51 -16.41 8.12
CA SER A 322 -14.32 -17.09 7.63
C SER A 322 -13.03 -16.51 8.24
N MET A 323 -12.02 -17.38 8.41
CA MET A 323 -10.69 -16.95 8.86
C MET A 323 -10.07 -15.95 7.88
N GLU A 324 -10.35 -16.12 6.58
CA GLU A 324 -9.89 -15.23 5.52
C GLU A 324 -10.46 -13.82 5.70
N SER A 325 -11.77 -13.68 5.87
CA SER A 325 -12.42 -12.38 6.10
C SER A 325 -11.98 -11.73 7.42
N THR A 326 -11.78 -12.52 8.47
CA THR A 326 -11.24 -12.01 9.74
C THR A 326 -9.83 -11.43 9.57
N GLN A 327 -8.96 -12.10 8.82
CA GLN A 327 -7.61 -11.62 8.55
C GLN A 327 -7.63 -10.38 7.63
N ALA A 328 -8.46 -10.40 6.59
CA ALA A 328 -8.66 -9.27 5.68
C ALA A 328 -9.13 -8.02 6.44
N LEU A 329 -10.11 -8.19 7.34
CA LEU A 329 -10.65 -7.13 8.18
C LEU A 329 -9.56 -6.48 9.05
N ARG A 330 -8.77 -7.29 9.76
CA ARG A 330 -7.67 -6.78 10.59
C ARG A 330 -6.63 -6.02 9.76
N ASN A 331 -6.18 -6.62 8.66
CA ASN A 331 -5.21 -5.99 7.77
C ASN A 331 -5.73 -4.66 7.22
N LEU A 332 -6.99 -4.61 6.81
CA LEU A 332 -7.60 -3.40 6.27
C LEU A 332 -7.74 -2.30 7.32
N LEU A 333 -8.11 -2.62 8.56
CA LEU A 333 -8.16 -1.62 9.64
C LEU A 333 -6.79 -1.01 9.95
N LEU A 334 -5.73 -1.81 9.94
CA LEU A 334 -4.36 -1.31 10.09
C LEU A 334 -3.95 -0.39 8.93
N LEU A 335 -4.38 -0.73 7.70
CA LEU A 335 -4.17 0.11 6.52
C LEU A 335 -4.93 1.44 6.61
N VAL A 336 -6.20 1.42 7.06
CA VAL A 336 -6.98 2.62 7.31
C VAL A 336 -6.32 3.47 8.40
N GLY A 337 -5.81 2.85 9.46
CA GLY A 337 -5.04 3.54 10.50
C GLY A 337 -3.80 4.24 9.93
N SER A 338 -3.05 3.57 9.07
CA SER A 338 -1.88 4.14 8.39
C SER A 338 -2.26 5.28 7.42
N LEU A 339 -3.44 5.20 6.80
CA LEU A 339 -3.95 6.24 5.91
C LEU A 339 -4.27 7.55 6.66
N THR A 340 -4.50 7.52 7.98
CA THR A 340 -4.78 8.71 8.79
C THR A 340 -3.60 9.69 8.89
N THR A 341 -2.36 9.20 8.73
CA THR A 341 -1.15 10.02 8.76
C THR A 341 -0.71 10.46 7.36
N CYS A 342 -1.38 9.99 6.31
CA CYS A 342 -1.11 10.39 4.93
C CYS A 342 -1.74 11.74 4.63
N GLY A 343 -0.98 12.70 4.09
CA GLY A 343 -1.51 14.01 3.74
C GLY A 343 -0.41 15.04 3.49
N PHE A 344 -0.68 15.95 2.56
CA PHE A 344 0.28 16.99 2.17
C PHE A 344 0.36 18.11 3.21
N VAL A 345 -0.79 18.47 3.78
CA VAL A 345 -0.89 19.56 4.76
C VAL A 345 -0.88 18.98 6.17
N GLU A 346 0.00 19.50 7.02
CA GLU A 346 -0.01 19.20 8.44
C GLU A 346 -1.24 19.83 9.12
N ILE A 347 -1.98 19.02 9.88
CA ILE A 347 -3.14 19.48 10.63
C ILE A 347 -2.69 19.81 12.06
N LYS A 348 -3.06 21.00 12.53
CA LYS A 348 -2.76 21.43 13.90
C LYS A 348 -3.96 21.24 14.81
N PRO A 349 -3.72 20.89 16.09
CA PRO A 349 -4.75 20.89 17.12
C PRO A 349 -5.53 22.21 17.19
N THR A 350 -6.83 22.11 17.47
CA THR A 350 -7.67 23.30 17.61
C THR A 350 -7.38 24.00 18.94
N GLN A 351 -7.24 25.33 18.94
CA GLN A 351 -6.99 26.11 20.16
C GLN A 351 -8.17 26.08 21.16
N ALA A 352 -9.34 25.59 20.75
CA ALA A 352 -10.51 25.43 21.61
C ALA A 352 -10.21 24.58 22.85
N SER A 353 -9.33 23.57 22.74
CA SER A 353 -8.93 22.70 23.84
C SER A 353 -8.04 23.42 24.87
N SER A 354 -7.34 24.50 24.48
CA SER A 354 -6.55 25.35 25.38
C SER A 354 -7.38 26.40 26.12
N GLY A 355 -8.67 26.54 25.79
CA GLY A 355 -9.61 27.46 26.42
C GLY A 355 -10.74 26.76 27.20
N SER A 356 -10.61 25.46 27.47
CA SER A 356 -11.64 24.72 28.22
C SER A 356 -11.80 25.26 29.64
N LEU A 357 -13.04 25.24 30.14
CA LEU A 357 -13.43 25.69 31.49
C LEU A 357 -12.59 25.00 32.58
N TYR A 358 -12.26 23.73 32.36
CA TYR A 358 -11.41 22.94 33.24
C TYR A 358 -10.16 22.50 32.50
N GLN A 359 -9.01 22.70 33.16
CA GLN A 359 -7.71 22.27 32.67
C GLN A 359 -6.92 21.67 33.82
N MET A 360 -6.16 20.62 33.52
CA MET A 360 -5.24 20.06 34.47
C MET A 360 -4.08 21.04 34.72
N PRO A 361 -3.57 21.13 35.97
CA PRO A 361 -2.40 21.95 36.26
C PRO A 361 -1.20 21.55 35.38
N GLY A 362 -0.56 22.54 34.76
CA GLY A 362 0.60 22.30 33.89
C GLY A 362 0.26 21.72 32.51
N PHE A 363 -1.02 21.62 32.15
CA PHE A 363 -1.41 21.19 30.81
C PHE A 363 -0.93 22.20 29.75
N SER A 364 -0.34 21.68 28.68
CA SER A 364 0.02 22.43 27.49
C SER A 364 -0.44 21.65 26.27
N LEU A 365 -1.15 22.31 25.35
CA LEU A 365 -1.65 21.66 24.14
C LEU A 365 -0.49 21.11 23.31
N PRO A 366 -0.37 19.77 23.15
CA PRO A 366 0.70 19.16 22.38
C PRO A 366 0.69 19.67 20.94
N GLN A 367 1.87 19.81 20.35
CA GLN A 367 2.02 20.14 18.94
C GLN A 367 2.53 18.91 18.17
N PRO A 368 2.17 18.76 16.88
CA PRO A 368 2.65 17.66 16.06
C PRO A 368 4.17 17.52 16.12
N ALA A 369 4.66 16.29 16.34
CA ALA A 369 6.09 16.02 16.50
C ALA A 369 6.90 16.10 15.19
N GLY A 370 6.23 16.25 14.03
CA GLY A 370 6.88 16.38 12.73
C GLY A 370 7.50 15.09 12.17
N LYS A 371 7.27 13.92 12.80
CA LYS A 371 7.87 12.63 12.40
C LYS A 371 7.05 11.81 11.39
N GLY A 372 6.07 12.42 10.73
CA GLY A 372 5.17 11.72 9.80
C GLY A 372 4.17 10.74 10.44
N VAL A 373 3.99 10.84 11.76
CA VAL A 373 3.07 10.01 12.56
C VAL A 373 1.86 10.79 13.08
N SER A 374 1.87 12.11 12.89
CA SER A 374 0.75 12.96 13.25
C SER A 374 -0.38 12.84 12.22
N VAL A 375 -1.62 12.92 12.65
CA VAL A 375 -2.80 12.81 11.77
C VAL A 375 -2.82 13.94 10.74
N ARG A 376 -3.01 13.56 9.47
CA ARG A 376 -3.13 14.47 8.32
C ARG A 376 -4.37 14.20 7.46
N ASN A 377 -5.09 13.12 7.75
CA ASN A 377 -6.27 12.70 7.02
C ASN A 377 -7.38 12.31 7.99
N ILE A 378 -8.25 13.29 8.25
CA ILE A 378 -9.40 13.15 9.14
C ILE A 378 -10.43 12.19 8.52
N GLN A 379 -10.58 12.16 7.19
CA GLN A 379 -11.56 11.32 6.51
C GLN A 379 -11.26 9.83 6.67
N ALA A 380 -9.99 9.43 6.63
CA ALA A 380 -9.57 8.06 6.96
C ALA A 380 -9.94 7.71 8.41
N PHE A 381 -9.74 8.63 9.35
CA PHE A 381 -10.14 8.40 10.74
C PHE A 381 -11.67 8.29 10.89
N GLN A 382 -12.44 9.08 10.15
CA GLN A 382 -13.90 8.99 10.09
C GLN A 382 -14.42 7.63 9.59
N VAL A 383 -13.63 6.88 8.80
CA VAL A 383 -13.96 5.49 8.46
C VAL A 383 -14.01 4.63 9.72
N LEU A 384 -12.98 4.70 10.58
CA LEU A 384 -12.94 3.96 11.85
C LEU A 384 -14.13 4.32 12.74
N GLN A 385 -14.45 5.61 12.85
CA GLN A 385 -15.61 6.09 13.61
C GLN A 385 -16.93 5.52 13.05
N SER A 386 -17.14 5.66 11.74
CA SER A 386 -18.38 5.26 11.07
C SER A 386 -18.60 3.76 11.16
N VAL A 387 -17.54 2.97 11.00
CA VAL A 387 -17.60 1.52 11.09
C VAL A 387 -17.83 1.09 12.54
N PHE A 388 -17.18 1.69 13.53
CA PHE A 388 -17.45 1.38 14.94
C PHE A 388 -18.91 1.65 15.30
N LEU A 389 -19.49 2.77 14.87
CA LEU A 389 -20.88 3.13 15.17
C LEU A 389 -21.91 2.18 14.51
N LYS A 390 -21.53 1.47 13.45
CA LYS A 390 -22.42 0.58 12.66
C LYS A 390 -22.20 -0.90 12.93
N GLY A 391 -20.97 -1.31 13.24
CA GLY A 391 -20.60 -2.71 13.46
C GLY A 391 -21.17 -3.27 14.77
N SER A 392 -21.05 -4.57 15.01
CA SER A 392 -21.65 -5.23 16.18
C SER A 392 -20.82 -6.35 16.81
N THR A 393 -19.88 -6.92 16.06
CA THR A 393 -19.01 -7.99 16.50
C THR A 393 -17.89 -7.47 17.39
N SER A 394 -17.54 -8.29 18.38
CA SER A 394 -16.42 -8.01 19.29
C SER A 394 -15.10 -7.88 18.51
N CYS A 395 -14.83 -8.76 17.54
CA CYS A 395 -13.59 -8.73 16.75
C CYS A 395 -13.39 -7.39 16.03
N LEU A 396 -14.40 -6.91 15.28
CA LEU A 396 -14.32 -5.64 14.56
C LEU A 396 -14.15 -4.47 15.52
N CYS A 397 -15.04 -4.35 16.51
CA CYS A 397 -15.06 -3.19 17.39
C CYS A 397 -13.79 -3.10 18.25
N ASN A 398 -13.28 -4.22 18.75
CA ASN A 398 -12.02 -4.25 19.49
C ASN A 398 -10.83 -3.86 18.63
N THR A 399 -10.76 -4.35 17.39
CA THR A 399 -9.68 -4.00 16.47
C THR A 399 -9.73 -2.51 16.13
N ILE A 400 -10.91 -1.92 15.95
CA ILE A 400 -11.05 -0.47 15.75
C ILE A 400 -10.55 0.32 16.95
N LEU A 401 -10.97 -0.05 18.17
CA LEU A 401 -10.48 0.62 19.39
C LEU A 401 -8.96 0.48 19.55
N GLU A 402 -8.38 -0.67 19.19
CA GLU A 402 -6.93 -0.88 19.12
C GLU A 402 -6.25 0.08 18.15
N VAL A 403 -6.79 0.22 16.94
CA VAL A 403 -6.24 1.13 15.91
C VAL A 403 -6.36 2.58 16.36
N ILE A 404 -7.51 3.01 16.90
CA ILE A 404 -7.71 4.37 17.44
C ILE A 404 -6.73 4.64 18.58
N ASN A 405 -6.60 3.68 19.51
CA ASN A 405 -5.64 3.80 20.62
C ASN A 405 -4.21 3.94 20.10
N SER A 406 -3.82 3.12 19.11
CA SER A 406 -2.50 3.24 18.47
C SER A 406 -2.29 4.61 17.84
N ILE A 407 -3.28 5.16 17.13
CA ILE A 407 -3.20 6.50 16.53
C ILE A 407 -2.98 7.56 17.61
N TYR A 408 -3.71 7.51 18.73
CA TYR A 408 -3.52 8.47 19.80
C TYR A 408 -2.14 8.35 20.48
N HIS A 409 -1.57 7.15 20.58
CA HIS A 409 -0.23 6.94 21.15
C HIS A 409 0.92 7.30 20.21
N GLN A 410 0.70 7.32 18.90
CA GLN A 410 1.75 7.64 17.92
C GLN A 410 2.25 9.08 18.04
N ASP A 411 1.38 10.02 18.42
CA ASP A 411 1.71 11.40 18.72
C ASP A 411 0.67 11.98 19.68
N ASN A 412 1.11 12.58 20.79
CA ASN A 412 0.21 13.20 21.76
C ASN A 412 -0.68 14.30 21.15
N ALA A 413 -0.29 14.90 20.02
CA ALA A 413 -1.12 15.85 19.28
C ALA A 413 -2.33 15.19 18.58
N ASN A 414 -2.30 13.88 18.31
CA ASN A 414 -3.30 13.19 17.48
C ASN A 414 -4.69 13.23 18.09
N TYR A 415 -4.83 13.00 19.40
CA TYR A 415 -6.13 13.14 20.06
C TYR A 415 -6.69 14.54 19.88
N PHE A 416 -5.88 15.59 20.03
CA PHE A 416 -6.33 16.98 19.92
C PHE A 416 -6.58 17.45 18.48
N ILE A 417 -5.90 16.86 17.49
CA ILE A 417 -6.23 17.03 16.06
C ILE A 417 -7.63 16.45 15.78
N LEU A 418 -7.95 15.32 16.41
CA LEU A 418 -9.17 14.55 16.18
C LEU A 418 -10.32 14.92 17.14
N GLU A 419 -10.08 15.68 18.20
CA GLU A 419 -11.09 16.11 19.18
C GLU A 419 -12.32 16.78 18.52
N PRO A 420 -12.18 17.62 17.47
CA PRO A 420 -13.34 18.19 16.77
C PRO A 420 -14.25 17.16 16.10
N GLN A 421 -13.79 15.91 15.95
CA GLN A 421 -14.62 14.81 15.43
C GLN A 421 -15.51 14.19 16.50
N HIS A 422 -15.40 14.58 17.77
CA HIS A 422 -16.25 14.13 18.88
C HIS A 422 -16.35 12.60 19.00
N THR A 423 -15.27 11.87 18.67
CA THR A 423 -15.26 10.40 18.55
C THR A 423 -15.80 9.72 19.80
N MET A 424 -15.20 10.05 20.94
CA MET A 424 -15.49 9.39 22.21
C MET A 424 -16.92 9.69 22.64
N SER A 425 -17.35 10.96 22.58
CA SER A 425 -18.73 11.36 22.85
C SER A 425 -19.75 10.60 21.99
N GLN A 426 -19.52 10.48 20.68
CA GLN A 426 -20.41 9.72 19.79
C GLN A 426 -20.44 8.23 20.12
N PHE A 427 -19.29 7.65 20.52
CA PHE A 427 -19.21 6.24 20.89
C PHE A 427 -19.99 5.95 22.18
N VAL A 428 -19.94 6.85 23.18
CA VAL A 428 -20.70 6.73 24.44
C VAL A 428 -22.20 6.54 24.16
N GLU A 429 -22.76 7.28 23.20
CA GLU A 429 -24.19 7.20 22.86
C GLU A 429 -24.64 5.81 22.39
N LYS A 430 -23.72 4.94 21.96
CA LYS A 430 -24.05 3.59 21.48
C LYS A 430 -23.27 2.47 22.17
N ILE A 431 -22.44 2.78 23.17
CA ILE A 431 -21.53 1.80 23.76
C ILE A 431 -22.28 0.65 24.45
N TYR A 432 -23.46 0.93 25.01
CA TYR A 432 -24.33 -0.08 25.63
C TYR A 432 -24.85 -1.14 24.66
N LEU A 433 -24.79 -0.89 23.34
CA LEU A 433 -25.15 -1.85 22.29
C LEU A 433 -23.98 -2.78 21.91
N LYS A 434 -22.77 -2.51 22.42
CA LYS A 434 -21.55 -3.27 22.09
C LYS A 434 -21.33 -4.45 23.04
N PRO A 435 -20.57 -5.47 22.63
CA PRO A 435 -20.13 -6.55 23.51
C PRO A 435 -19.39 -6.04 24.75
N GLN A 436 -19.45 -6.78 25.86
CA GLN A 436 -18.91 -6.33 27.16
C GLN A 436 -17.40 -6.00 27.10
N ASP A 437 -16.61 -6.84 26.45
CA ASP A 437 -15.17 -6.65 26.24
C ASP A 437 -14.86 -5.35 25.47
N VAL A 438 -15.71 -4.99 24.51
CA VAL A 438 -15.60 -3.71 23.77
C VAL A 438 -15.95 -2.53 24.68
N GLN A 439 -16.94 -2.67 25.57
CA GLN A 439 -17.29 -1.63 26.54
C GLN A 439 -16.13 -1.38 27.51
N GLU A 440 -15.52 -2.43 28.04
CA GLU A 440 -14.35 -2.36 28.94
C GLU A 440 -13.20 -1.59 28.28
N LYS A 441 -12.84 -1.99 27.05
CA LYS A 441 -11.77 -1.35 26.27
C LYS A 441 -12.05 0.11 25.91
N PHE A 442 -13.32 0.45 25.67
CA PHE A 442 -13.71 1.84 25.44
C PHE A 442 -13.45 2.72 26.66
N PHE A 443 -13.78 2.23 27.87
CA PHE A 443 -13.52 2.97 29.11
C PHE A 443 -12.02 3.05 29.44
N GLU A 444 -11.21 2.03 29.08
CA GLU A 444 -9.75 2.13 29.14
C GLU A 444 -9.20 3.25 28.24
N LEU A 445 -9.75 3.41 27.04
CA LEU A 445 -9.37 4.50 26.14
C LEU A 445 -9.77 5.88 26.69
N LEU A 446 -10.90 5.99 27.39
CA LEU A 446 -11.27 7.21 28.12
C LEU A 446 -10.30 7.50 29.26
N GLU A 447 -9.93 6.48 30.03
CA GLU A 447 -8.96 6.57 31.11
C GLU A 447 -7.60 7.07 30.60
N PHE A 448 -7.13 6.58 29.44
CA PHE A 448 -5.92 7.07 28.77
C PHE A 448 -5.95 8.59 28.49
N ILE A 449 -7.08 9.14 28.03
CA ILE A 449 -7.22 10.58 27.77
C ILE A 449 -7.01 11.39 29.07
N VAL A 450 -7.50 10.86 30.19
CA VAL A 450 -7.37 11.51 31.50
C VAL A 450 -5.95 11.38 32.05
N TYR A 451 -5.38 10.17 32.01
CA TYR A 451 -4.10 9.88 32.69
C TYR A 451 -2.88 10.27 31.86
N ASP A 452 -2.82 9.80 30.63
CA ASP A 452 -1.63 9.91 29.79
C ASP A 452 -1.57 11.25 29.06
N LEU A 453 -2.72 11.74 28.57
CA LEU A 453 -2.81 13.05 27.92
C LEU A 453 -3.02 14.20 28.92
N ASN A 454 -3.24 13.88 30.21
CA ASN A 454 -3.47 14.85 31.28
C ASN A 454 -4.54 15.88 30.90
N PHE A 455 -5.64 15.43 30.28
CA PHE A 455 -6.71 16.29 29.75
C PHE A 455 -8.03 16.03 30.49
N VAL A 456 -8.89 17.05 30.58
CA VAL A 456 -10.23 16.93 31.17
C VAL A 456 -11.26 16.79 30.04
N PRO A 457 -11.75 15.56 29.75
CA PRO A 457 -12.65 15.31 28.62
C PRO A 457 -14.10 15.67 28.96
N CYS A 458 -14.41 16.97 29.10
CA CYS A 458 -15.73 17.43 29.55
C CYS A 458 -16.87 16.97 28.64
N LYS A 459 -16.66 16.95 27.31
CA LYS A 459 -17.71 16.55 26.35
C LYS A 459 -18.05 15.08 26.51
N GLU A 460 -17.04 14.23 26.71
CA GLU A 460 -17.19 12.80 26.96
C GLU A 460 -17.88 12.54 28.31
N LEU A 461 -17.50 13.28 29.35
CA LEU A 461 -18.13 13.17 30.67
C LEU A 461 -19.61 13.60 30.64
N ILE A 462 -19.96 14.62 29.85
CA ILE A 462 -21.36 15.00 29.62
C ILE A 462 -22.11 13.87 28.92
N SER A 463 -21.56 13.30 27.84
CA SER A 463 -22.17 12.17 27.14
C SER A 463 -22.37 10.96 28.08
N ILE A 464 -21.41 10.70 28.97
CA ILE A 464 -21.49 9.63 29.96
C ILE A 464 -22.60 9.88 30.98
N SER A 465 -22.71 11.12 31.47
CA SER A 465 -23.80 11.53 32.37
C SER A 465 -25.17 11.25 31.74
N LEU A 466 -25.32 11.56 30.45
CA LEU A 466 -26.55 11.27 29.69
C LEU A 466 -26.79 9.76 29.50
N LEU A 467 -25.75 8.97 29.23
CA LEU A 467 -25.85 7.51 29.10
C LEU A 467 -26.34 6.85 30.40
N ILE A 468 -25.76 7.22 31.54
CA ILE A 468 -26.15 6.67 32.84
C ILE A 468 -27.60 7.05 33.17
N LYS A 469 -27.99 8.28 32.83
CA LYS A 469 -29.33 8.80 33.04
C LYS A 469 -30.37 8.05 32.20
N SER A 470 -30.05 7.68 30.95
CA SER A 470 -30.98 6.97 30.06
C SER A 470 -31.22 5.50 30.44
N ASP A 471 -30.31 4.91 31.21
CA ASP A 471 -30.46 3.59 31.85
C ASP A 471 -30.75 2.42 30.90
N HIS A 472 -30.10 2.41 29.73
CA HIS A 472 -30.31 1.33 28.75
C HIS A 472 -29.72 -0.02 29.18
N SER A 473 -28.64 -0.04 29.96
CA SER A 473 -27.96 -1.26 30.40
C SER A 473 -27.31 -1.11 31.77
N THR A 474 -27.75 -1.90 32.74
CA THR A 474 -27.18 -1.90 34.09
C THR A 474 -25.71 -2.30 34.09
N GLN A 475 -25.33 -3.30 33.29
CA GLN A 475 -23.93 -3.77 33.21
C GLN A 475 -23.00 -2.68 32.66
N CYS A 476 -23.43 -1.99 31.60
CA CYS A 476 -22.69 -0.86 31.03
C CYS A 476 -22.58 0.28 32.05
N ASN A 477 -23.65 0.57 32.79
CA ASN A 477 -23.65 1.58 33.84
C ASN A 477 -22.69 1.23 34.98
N ILE A 478 -22.59 -0.06 35.36
CA ILE A 478 -21.60 -0.54 36.35
C ILE A 478 -20.17 -0.26 35.87
N LEU A 479 -19.83 -0.63 34.63
CA LEU A 479 -18.51 -0.37 34.05
C LEU A 479 -18.20 1.14 34.02
N CYS A 480 -19.17 1.93 33.61
CA CYS A 480 -19.06 3.37 33.57
C CYS A 480 -18.78 3.97 34.96
N MET A 481 -19.52 3.53 35.99
CA MET A 481 -19.32 3.98 37.37
C MET A 481 -17.93 3.62 37.90
N LYS A 482 -17.43 2.43 37.56
CA LYS A 482 -16.06 2.01 37.92
C LYS A 482 -15.01 2.94 37.30
N SER A 483 -15.16 3.28 36.02
CA SER A 483 -14.24 4.20 35.34
C SER A 483 -14.31 5.63 35.92
N LEU A 484 -15.53 6.15 36.16
CA LEU A 484 -15.73 7.45 36.79
C LEU A 484 -15.12 7.53 38.19
N LEU A 485 -15.21 6.47 38.99
CA LEU A 485 -14.60 6.40 40.31
C LEU A 485 -13.07 6.51 40.22
N LYS A 486 -12.43 5.81 39.27
CA LYS A 486 -10.98 5.93 39.05
C LYS A 486 -10.59 7.36 38.66
N ILE A 487 -11.32 7.98 37.74
CA ILE A 487 -11.09 9.37 37.29
C ILE A 487 -11.20 10.36 38.47
N LEU A 488 -12.21 10.17 39.33
CA LEU A 488 -12.41 11.02 40.50
C LEU A 488 -11.26 10.93 41.52
N GLN A 489 -10.59 9.77 41.58
CA GLN A 489 -9.45 9.54 42.47
C GLN A 489 -8.15 10.17 41.96
N THR A 490 -8.10 10.59 40.70
CA THR A 490 -6.88 11.11 40.04
C THR A 490 -6.51 12.50 40.51
N HIS A 491 -7.47 13.42 40.54
CA HIS A 491 -7.21 14.80 40.91
C HIS A 491 -8.47 15.49 41.45
N THR A 492 -8.29 16.44 42.38
CA THR A 492 -9.41 17.10 43.07
C THR A 492 -10.31 17.91 42.14
N ILE A 493 -9.77 18.40 41.02
CA ILE A 493 -10.53 19.13 39.99
C ILE A 493 -11.75 18.35 39.49
N TYR A 494 -11.67 17.01 39.45
CA TYR A 494 -12.78 16.19 38.97
C TYR A 494 -14.01 16.24 39.88
N LYS A 495 -13.86 16.66 41.15
CA LYS A 495 -15.00 16.92 42.04
C LYS A 495 -15.85 18.10 41.55
N ASP A 496 -15.20 19.12 41.01
CA ASP A 496 -15.88 20.29 40.46
C ASP A 496 -16.39 19.99 39.05
N VAL A 497 -15.58 19.33 38.22
CA VAL A 497 -16.01 18.87 36.89
C VAL A 497 -17.28 18.00 36.98
N PHE A 498 -17.31 17.01 37.88
CA PHE A 498 -18.47 16.11 38.03
C PHE A 498 -19.72 16.84 38.52
N ARG A 499 -19.55 17.93 39.28
CA ARG A 499 -20.67 18.78 39.70
C ARG A 499 -21.24 19.54 38.52
N ASP A 500 -20.38 20.18 37.73
CA ASP A 500 -20.81 21.11 36.69
C ASP A 500 -21.29 20.39 35.41
N VAL A 501 -20.79 19.18 35.13
CA VAL A 501 -21.35 18.32 34.05
C VAL A 501 -22.61 17.55 34.49
N GLY A 502 -23.12 17.80 35.69
CA GLY A 502 -24.35 17.18 36.22
C GLY A 502 -24.20 15.70 36.62
N MET A 503 -22.97 15.18 36.72
CA MET A 503 -22.72 13.78 37.05
C MET A 503 -23.21 13.42 38.46
N LEU A 504 -23.05 14.33 39.43
CA LEU A 504 -23.45 14.10 40.81
C LEU A 504 -24.97 13.87 40.95
N GLU A 505 -25.78 14.66 40.22
CA GLU A 505 -27.23 14.50 40.20
C GLU A 505 -27.62 13.13 39.65
N VAL A 506 -27.01 12.73 38.53
CA VAL A 506 -27.24 11.43 37.90
C VAL A 506 -26.82 10.27 38.81
N MET A 507 -25.70 10.38 39.50
CA MET A 507 -25.25 9.37 40.48
C MET A 507 -26.25 9.23 41.64
N ILE A 508 -26.80 10.32 42.16
CA ILE A 508 -27.83 10.29 43.21
C ILE A 508 -29.10 9.60 42.69
N THR A 509 -29.53 9.92 41.46
CA THR A 509 -30.68 9.23 40.83
C THR A 509 -30.42 7.73 40.71
N CYS A 510 -29.22 7.33 40.30
CA CYS A 510 -28.84 5.92 40.21
C CYS A 510 -28.85 5.22 41.56
N LEU A 511 -28.33 5.86 42.62
CA LEU A 511 -28.35 5.29 43.97
C LEU A 511 -29.77 5.04 44.46
N HIS A 512 -30.70 5.99 44.28
CA HIS A 512 -32.11 5.78 44.62
C HIS A 512 -32.73 4.61 43.83
N ARG A 513 -32.43 4.53 42.52
CA ARG A 513 -32.91 3.45 41.64
C ARG A 513 -32.37 2.08 42.07
N TYR A 514 -31.07 1.96 42.30
CA TYR A 514 -30.43 0.71 42.71
C TYR A 514 -30.86 0.30 44.13
N ALA A 515 -31.03 1.25 45.05
CA ALA A 515 -31.60 0.97 46.37
C ALA A 515 -33.04 0.44 46.30
N ALA A 516 -33.86 0.91 45.33
CA ALA A 516 -35.19 0.36 45.10
C ALA A 516 -35.13 -1.08 44.53
N LEU A 517 -34.23 -1.35 43.58
CA LEU A 517 -34.03 -2.68 42.99
C LEU A 517 -33.52 -3.71 44.02
N LEU A 518 -32.67 -3.30 44.95
CA LEU A 518 -32.17 -4.18 46.02
C LEU A 518 -33.23 -4.52 47.07
N LYS A 519 -34.33 -3.75 47.15
CA LYS A 519 -35.47 -4.04 48.03
C LYS A 519 -36.44 -5.07 47.44
N THR A 520 -36.32 -5.42 46.15
CA THR A 520 -37.16 -6.45 45.50
C THR A 520 -36.46 -7.82 45.53
N PRO A 521 -37.00 -8.85 46.23
CA PRO A 521 -36.29 -10.10 46.54
C PRO A 521 -35.94 -11.02 45.36
N ASP A 522 -36.56 -10.87 44.19
CA ASP A 522 -36.51 -11.85 43.08
C ASP A 522 -35.77 -11.37 41.81
N ASN A 523 -34.95 -10.31 41.91
CA ASN A 523 -34.33 -9.73 40.71
C ASN A 523 -32.85 -10.16 40.58
N ASP A 524 -32.51 -11.02 39.61
CA ASP A 524 -31.11 -11.41 39.31
C ASP A 524 -30.20 -10.18 39.03
N THR A 525 -30.81 -9.08 38.58
CA THR A 525 -30.18 -7.76 38.42
C THR A 525 -29.59 -7.20 39.72
N GLY A 526 -30.19 -7.52 40.88
CA GLY A 526 -29.72 -7.09 42.21
C GLY A 526 -28.39 -7.73 42.62
N LYS A 527 -28.11 -8.96 42.15
CA LYS A 527 -26.81 -9.64 42.40
C LYS A 527 -25.68 -8.99 41.61
N CYS A 528 -25.96 -8.51 40.40
CA CYS A 528 -24.99 -7.82 39.55
C CYS A 528 -24.58 -6.46 40.15
N LEU A 529 -25.52 -5.74 40.77
CA LEU A 529 -25.27 -4.46 41.45
C LEU A 529 -24.34 -4.57 42.68
N LEU A 530 -24.31 -5.73 43.35
CA LEU A 530 -23.42 -5.97 44.51
C LEU A 530 -21.93 -6.04 44.14
N GLN A 531 -21.58 -6.17 42.84
CA GLN A 531 -20.18 -6.11 42.36
C GLN A 531 -19.61 -4.69 42.28
N ILE A 532 -20.41 -3.64 42.52
CA ILE A 532 -19.90 -2.26 42.67
C ILE A 532 -19.34 -2.03 44.08
N THR A 533 -19.69 -2.87 45.06
CA THR A 533 -19.48 -2.58 46.48
C THR A 533 -18.19 -3.17 47.09
N PHE A 534 -17.28 -3.73 46.28
CA PHE A 534 -15.96 -4.20 46.74
C PHE A 534 -14.84 -3.79 45.79
#